data_AF-A0A2D7Y2K4-F1
#
_entry.id   AF-A0A2D7Y2K4-F1
#
_cell.length_a   1.000
_cell.length_b   1.000
_cell.length_c   1.000
_cell.angle_alpha   90.00
_cell.angle_beta   90.00
_cell.angle_gamma   90.00
#
_symmetry.space_group_name_H-M   'P 1'
#
loop_
_entity.id
_entity.type
_entity.pdbx_description
1 polymer ?
#
loop_
_entity_poly.entity_id
_entity_poly.type
_entity_poly.pdbx_seq_one_letter_code
_entity_poly.pdbx_strand_id
1 'polypeptide(L)'
;MEAGIDIGRQHRPGQIPQMLDAIDVGQSAGDQYAGHFDFLLSREKRDKLGGLKGGSKTSLPDRARHTGPAWGRKQEMPRILGLNPLAVLVAGLAFWMVGALWYGALFADLWFGLWGFVEADEARMEAVMAPAMTAGLIQCLLFAGFLATALKAVKAEGLTASIKWAVFFWAGFVLLAQAYGAIYALQPVLLLVLDASHTLVGFIVMSVLLSVMDSVAVKD
;
A
#
# COMPACT_ATOMS: atom_id res chain seq x y z
N MET A 1 47.31 33.39 20.70
CA MET A 1 46.43 32.63 21.61
C MET A 1 45.66 31.66 20.74
N GLU A 2 46.21 30.46 20.56
CA GLU A 2 45.60 29.39 19.76
C GLU A 2 44.83 28.46 20.69
N ALA A 3 43.55 28.21 20.38
CA ALA A 3 42.71 27.25 21.08
C ALA A 3 42.90 25.87 20.44
N GLY A 4 43.71 25.02 21.07
CA GLY A 4 43.79 23.60 20.73
C GLY A 4 42.53 22.87 21.20
N ILE A 5 41.82 22.23 20.28
CA ILE A 5 40.71 21.33 20.60
C ILE A 5 41.29 19.93 20.78
N ASP A 6 41.22 19.44 22.01
CA ASP A 6 41.60 18.11 22.44
C ASP A 6 40.51 17.09 22.04
N ILE A 7 40.77 16.29 21.01
CA ILE A 7 39.93 15.15 20.62
C ILE A 7 40.54 13.89 21.23
N GLY A 8 40.24 13.68 22.52
CA GLY A 8 40.75 12.55 23.29
C GLY A 8 39.68 11.90 24.16
N ARG A 9 38.77 11.12 23.57
CA ARG A 9 38.18 9.92 24.21
C ARG A 9 37.33 9.12 23.22
N GLN A 10 37.98 8.12 22.63
CA GLN A 10 37.33 7.01 21.94
C GLN A 10 36.49 6.21 22.95
N HIS A 11 35.21 6.03 22.65
CA HIS A 11 34.35 5.06 23.31
C HIS A 11 34.87 3.64 23.08
N ARG A 12 35.04 2.87 24.17
CA ARG A 12 35.29 1.43 24.12
C ARG A 12 34.00 0.69 23.70
N PRO A 13 34.08 -0.32 22.82
CA PRO A 13 32.97 -1.23 22.59
C PRO A 13 32.84 -2.20 23.78
N GLY A 14 31.67 -2.27 24.41
CA GLY A 14 31.36 -3.32 25.40
C GLY A 14 30.70 -2.91 26.71
N GLN A 15 30.23 -1.66 26.89
CA GLN A 15 29.45 -1.29 28.06
C GLN A 15 28.04 -0.85 27.66
N ILE A 16 27.07 -1.71 27.94
CA ILE A 16 25.63 -1.40 27.96
C ILE A 16 25.33 -0.91 29.38
N PRO A 17 24.95 0.35 29.61
CA PRO A 17 24.36 0.75 30.87
C PRO A 17 22.89 0.31 30.87
N GLN A 18 22.62 -0.80 31.55
CA GLN A 18 21.29 -1.14 32.05
C GLN A 18 20.88 -0.08 33.08
N MET A 19 20.05 0.89 32.71
CA MET A 19 19.20 1.64 33.64
C MET A 19 18.07 2.31 32.84
N LEU A 20 16.87 1.77 32.94
CA LEU A 20 15.61 2.51 32.96
C LEU A 20 14.56 1.60 33.59
N ASP A 21 14.04 2.08 34.72
CA ASP A 21 13.16 1.40 35.65
C ASP A 21 11.87 0.89 35.00
N ALA A 22 11.42 -0.24 35.53
CA ALA A 22 10.08 -0.75 35.32
C ALA A 22 9.08 0.30 35.81
N ILE A 23 8.31 0.86 34.87
CA ILE A 23 7.10 1.60 35.20
C ILE A 23 6.06 0.59 35.68
N ASP A 24 5.81 0.63 36.99
CA ASP A 24 4.74 -0.06 37.69
C ASP A 24 3.40 0.57 37.29
N VAL A 25 2.61 -0.14 36.48
CA VAL A 25 1.22 0.21 36.18
C VAL A 25 0.33 -0.61 37.09
N GLY A 26 0.25 -0.17 38.34
CA GLY A 26 -0.67 -0.67 39.35
C GLY A 26 -2.14 -0.46 38.95
N GLN A 27 -2.87 -1.58 38.93
CA GLN A 27 -4.28 -1.77 39.27
C GLN A 27 -5.23 -0.56 39.22
N SER A 28 -6.21 -0.63 38.31
CA SER A 28 -7.57 -0.16 38.61
C SER A 28 -8.55 -1.29 38.27
N ALA A 29 -8.95 -1.99 39.33
CA ALA A 29 -10.17 -2.77 39.37
C ALA A 29 -11.32 -1.81 39.71
N GLY A 30 -12.44 -1.98 38.99
CA GLY A 30 -13.65 -1.20 39.17
C GLY A 30 -14.68 -1.61 38.13
N ASP A 31 -15.34 -2.75 38.39
CA ASP A 31 -16.81 -2.88 38.51
C ASP A 31 -17.70 -2.32 37.37
N GLN A 32 -18.77 -2.94 36.87
CA GLN A 32 -19.45 -4.24 36.99
C GLN A 32 -20.80 -4.06 36.23
N TYR A 33 -21.35 -5.16 35.68
CA TYR A 33 -22.75 -5.39 35.25
C TYR A 33 -23.36 -4.62 34.05
N ALA A 34 -23.74 -5.37 33.01
CA ALA A 34 -25.07 -5.98 32.89
C ALA A 34 -25.28 -6.54 31.47
N GLY A 35 -25.66 -7.82 31.34
CA GLY A 35 -26.20 -8.30 30.05
C GLY A 35 -26.03 -9.78 29.69
N HIS A 36 -25.37 -10.61 30.52
CA HIS A 36 -25.07 -12.00 30.12
C HIS A 36 -25.74 -13.08 30.97
N PHE A 37 -27.07 -13.02 31.16
CA PHE A 37 -27.81 -14.11 31.82
C PHE A 37 -29.23 -14.41 31.29
N ASP A 38 -29.62 -13.92 30.11
CA ASP A 38 -31.01 -14.11 29.63
C ASP A 38 -31.18 -15.12 28.46
N PHE A 39 -30.09 -15.75 27.99
CA PHE A 39 -30.16 -16.61 26.81
C PHE A 39 -30.36 -18.11 27.11
N LEU A 40 -30.07 -18.57 28.33
CA LEU A 40 -30.03 -20.01 28.63
C LEU A 40 -31.34 -20.61 29.16
N LEU A 41 -32.35 -19.80 29.48
CA LEU A 41 -33.68 -20.31 29.91
C LEU A 41 -34.71 -20.37 28.77
N SER A 42 -34.37 -19.92 27.56
CA SER A 42 -35.29 -19.92 26.40
C SER A 42 -35.15 -21.16 25.50
N ARG A 43 -34.12 -21.99 25.74
CA ARG A 43 -33.84 -23.17 24.89
C ARG A 43 -34.53 -24.44 25.38
N GLU A 44 -34.67 -24.64 26.69
CA GLU A 44 -35.27 -25.86 27.25
C GLU A 44 -36.80 -25.92 27.08
N LYS A 45 -37.46 -24.76 26.93
CA LYS A 45 -38.94 -24.69 26.80
C LYS A 45 -39.46 -24.84 25.36
N ARG A 46 -38.60 -24.75 24.34
CA ARG A 46 -38.99 -24.88 22.92
C ARG A 46 -38.96 -26.32 22.40
N ASP A 47 -38.14 -27.20 23.01
CA ASP A 47 -38.01 -28.58 22.54
C ASP A 47 -39.19 -29.49 22.97
N LYS A 48 -40.00 -29.06 23.96
CA LYS A 48 -41.14 -29.86 24.45
C LYS A 48 -42.49 -29.57 23.79
N LEU A 49 -42.56 -28.67 22.80
CA LEU A 49 -43.82 -28.27 22.14
C LEU A 49 -43.88 -28.55 20.63
N GLY A 50 -42.82 -29.09 20.02
CA GLY A 50 -42.79 -29.44 18.59
C GLY A 50 -43.07 -30.91 18.26
N GLY A 51 -43.03 -31.80 19.25
CA GLY A 51 -43.31 -33.21 19.06
C GLY A 51 -44.81 -33.47 19.15
N LEU A 52 -45.55 -33.35 18.04
CA LEU A 52 -46.80 -34.07 17.73
C LEU A 52 -47.45 -33.48 16.46
N LYS A 53 -47.05 -34.03 15.30
CA LYS A 53 -47.72 -34.07 13.96
C LYS A 53 -46.62 -34.46 12.97
N GLY A 54 -46.46 -35.72 12.58
CA GLY A 54 -47.44 -36.50 11.82
C GLY A 54 -47.03 -36.47 10.34
N GLY A 55 -46.68 -37.62 9.77
CA GLY A 55 -46.58 -37.77 8.31
C GLY A 55 -45.26 -38.35 7.80
N SER A 56 -45.19 -39.67 7.77
CA SER A 56 -44.35 -40.44 6.86
C SER A 56 -44.49 -39.92 5.42
N LYS A 57 -43.40 -39.40 4.86
CA LYS A 57 -43.16 -39.37 3.41
C LYS A 57 -41.71 -39.76 3.19
N THR A 58 -41.55 -40.92 2.56
CA THR A 58 -40.33 -41.39 1.94
C THR A 58 -39.74 -40.30 1.06
N SER A 59 -38.67 -39.65 1.52
CA SER A 59 -37.86 -38.76 0.69
C SER A 59 -36.67 -39.58 0.16
N LEU A 60 -36.67 -39.73 -1.16
CA LEU A 60 -35.56 -40.22 -1.96
C LEU A 60 -34.26 -39.49 -1.56
N PRO A 61 -33.08 -40.14 -1.59
CA PRO A 61 -31.83 -39.46 -1.35
C PRO A 61 -31.62 -38.37 -2.42
N ASP A 62 -31.63 -37.11 -1.98
CA ASP A 62 -31.44 -35.89 -2.77
C ASP A 62 -29.95 -35.75 -3.17
N ARG A 63 -29.43 -36.74 -3.90
CA ARG A 63 -28.01 -36.86 -4.27
C ARG A 63 -27.75 -36.53 -5.75
N ALA A 64 -28.60 -35.71 -6.37
CA ALA A 64 -28.51 -35.44 -7.80
C ALA A 64 -28.95 -34.03 -8.22
N ARG A 65 -28.66 -33.00 -7.41
CA ARG A 65 -28.90 -31.61 -7.81
C ARG A 65 -27.76 -30.68 -7.43
N HIS A 66 -26.58 -30.84 -8.04
CA HIS A 66 -25.62 -29.75 -8.27
C HIS A 66 -24.58 -30.17 -9.33
N THR A 67 -25.03 -30.47 -10.55
CA THR A 67 -24.16 -30.54 -11.75
C THR A 67 -24.78 -29.74 -12.89
N GLY A 68 -25.22 -28.52 -12.58
CA GLY A 68 -25.43 -27.52 -13.63
C GLY A 68 -24.07 -27.15 -14.22
N PRO A 69 -23.95 -26.95 -15.54
CA PRO A 69 -22.66 -26.62 -16.12
C PRO A 69 -22.23 -25.22 -15.66
N ALA A 70 -20.95 -25.06 -15.31
CA ALA A 70 -20.39 -23.90 -14.60
C ALA A 70 -20.38 -22.57 -15.41
N TRP A 71 -21.22 -22.43 -16.43
CA TRP A 71 -21.25 -21.32 -17.39
C TRP A 71 -21.96 -20.05 -16.89
N GLY A 72 -22.13 -19.90 -15.57
CA GLY A 72 -22.82 -18.76 -14.96
C GLY A 72 -22.09 -18.12 -13.77
N ARG A 73 -20.87 -18.54 -13.45
CA ARG A 73 -20.10 -17.85 -12.42
C ARG A 73 -19.67 -16.50 -13.00
N LYS A 74 -20.16 -15.38 -12.43
CA LYS A 74 -19.50 -14.08 -12.57
C LYS A 74 -18.01 -14.35 -12.34
N GLN A 75 -17.14 -14.05 -13.30
CA GLN A 75 -15.70 -14.19 -13.13
C GLN A 75 -15.27 -13.19 -12.07
N GLU A 76 -15.35 -13.60 -10.81
CA GLU A 76 -14.69 -12.91 -9.71
C GLU A 76 -13.19 -12.99 -10.02
N MET A 77 -12.59 -11.85 -10.37
CA MET A 77 -11.17 -11.81 -10.63
C MET A 77 -10.42 -12.27 -9.38
N PRO A 78 -9.39 -13.12 -9.53
CA PRO A 78 -8.64 -13.62 -8.39
C PRO A 78 -8.05 -12.45 -7.62
N ARG A 79 -8.38 -12.33 -6.32
CA ARG A 79 -7.81 -11.30 -5.46
C ARG A 79 -6.57 -11.84 -4.77
N ILE A 80 -5.46 -11.12 -4.89
CA ILE A 80 -4.21 -11.45 -4.19
C ILE A 80 -4.07 -10.42 -3.07
N LEU A 81 -3.95 -10.87 -1.82
CA LEU A 81 -3.96 -10.02 -0.63
C LEU A 81 -5.20 -9.11 -0.53
N GLY A 82 -6.31 -9.53 -1.14
CA GLY A 82 -7.55 -8.77 -1.20
C GLY A 82 -7.47 -7.54 -2.11
N LEU A 83 -6.50 -7.47 -3.02
CA LEU A 83 -6.38 -6.45 -4.07
C LEU A 83 -6.74 -7.05 -5.44
N ASN A 84 -7.21 -6.21 -6.36
CA ASN A 84 -7.35 -6.56 -7.78
C ASN A 84 -5.97 -6.50 -8.47
N PRO A 85 -5.38 -7.65 -8.86
CA PRO A 85 -4.05 -7.66 -9.47
C PRO A 85 -4.00 -6.90 -10.80
N LEU A 86 -5.09 -6.93 -11.57
CA LEU A 86 -5.18 -6.21 -12.83
C LEU A 86 -5.18 -4.69 -12.60
N ALA A 87 -5.85 -4.20 -11.56
CA ALA A 87 -5.82 -2.79 -11.19
C ALA A 87 -4.41 -2.33 -10.81
N VAL A 88 -3.69 -3.15 -10.03
CA VAL A 88 -2.29 -2.85 -9.64
C VAL A 88 -1.37 -2.82 -10.86
N LEU A 89 -1.49 -3.80 -11.76
CA LEU A 89 -0.70 -3.85 -13.00
C LEU A 89 -0.95 -2.63 -13.89
N VAL A 90 -2.21 -2.28 -14.13
CA VAL A 90 -2.57 -1.13 -14.97
C VAL A 90 -2.15 0.19 -14.33
N ALA A 91 -2.33 0.36 -13.02
CA ALA A 91 -1.90 1.55 -12.31
C ALA A 91 -0.37 1.73 -12.35
N GLY A 92 0.39 0.66 -12.08
CA GLY A 92 1.85 0.73 -12.14
C GLY A 92 2.38 0.96 -13.55
N LEU A 93 1.80 0.34 -14.57
CA LEU A 93 2.15 0.61 -15.97
C LEU A 93 1.84 2.05 -16.36
N ALA A 94 0.70 2.60 -15.95
CA ALA A 94 0.34 3.98 -16.21
C ALA A 94 1.34 4.96 -15.58
N PHE A 95 1.79 4.70 -14.34
CA PHE A 95 2.82 5.52 -13.71
C PHE A 95 4.17 5.42 -14.45
N TRP A 96 4.55 4.23 -14.91
CA TRP A 96 5.76 4.07 -15.71
C TRP A 96 5.70 4.88 -17.01
N MET A 97 4.55 4.87 -17.69
CA MET A 97 4.31 5.70 -18.89
C MET A 97 4.34 7.20 -18.58
N VAL A 98 3.84 7.63 -17.41
CA VAL A 98 4.00 9.02 -16.96
C VAL A 98 5.49 9.37 -16.85
N GLY A 99 6.34 8.46 -16.35
CA GLY A 99 7.79 8.66 -16.33
C GLY A 99 8.41 8.79 -17.72
N ALA A 100 8.05 7.90 -18.65
CA ALA A 100 8.51 7.99 -20.04
C ALA A 100 8.11 9.33 -20.69
N LEU A 101 6.88 9.80 -20.45
CA LEU A 101 6.43 11.11 -20.92
C LEU A 101 7.20 12.26 -20.25
N TRP A 102 7.41 12.19 -18.94
CA TRP A 102 8.03 13.26 -18.16
C TRP A 102 9.50 13.45 -18.53
N TYR A 103 10.31 12.41 -18.42
CA TYR A 103 11.76 12.48 -18.64
C TYR A 103 12.17 12.22 -20.09
N GLY A 104 11.24 11.78 -20.95
CA GLY A 104 11.51 11.56 -22.37
C GLY A 104 11.01 12.70 -23.28
N ALA A 105 9.78 13.17 -23.09
CA ALA A 105 9.16 14.11 -24.02
C ALA A 105 8.99 15.53 -23.47
N LEU A 106 8.69 15.69 -22.18
CA LEU A 106 8.35 16.99 -21.60
C LEU A 106 9.56 17.73 -21.02
N PHE A 107 10.43 17.01 -20.30
CA PHE A 107 11.50 17.60 -19.50
C PHE A 107 12.84 16.90 -19.71
N ALA A 108 13.06 16.26 -20.87
CA ALA A 108 14.30 15.56 -21.17
C ALA A 108 15.52 16.49 -21.05
N ASP A 109 15.54 17.61 -21.77
CA ASP A 109 16.67 18.55 -21.76
C ASP A 109 16.93 19.12 -20.36
N LEU A 110 15.87 19.41 -19.60
CA LEU A 110 15.99 19.88 -18.23
C LEU A 110 16.61 18.82 -17.32
N TRP A 111 16.14 17.58 -17.39
CA TRP A 111 16.66 16.48 -16.60
C TRP A 111 18.12 16.16 -16.96
N PHE A 112 18.44 16.09 -18.25
CA PHE A 112 19.81 15.89 -18.74
C PHE A 112 20.74 17.00 -18.27
N GLY A 113 20.32 18.26 -18.41
CA GLY A 113 21.09 19.42 -17.98
C GLY A 113 21.32 19.47 -16.47
N LEU A 114 20.33 19.08 -15.66
CA LEU A 114 20.45 19.04 -14.20
C LEU A 114 21.42 17.98 -13.70
N TRP A 115 21.52 16.85 -14.40
CA TRP A 115 22.52 15.81 -14.10
C TRP A 115 23.91 16.13 -14.65
N GLY A 116 24.03 17.13 -15.52
CA GLY A 116 25.30 17.51 -16.14
C GLY A 116 25.85 16.43 -17.09
N PHE A 117 24.96 15.60 -17.66
CA PHE A 117 25.37 14.59 -18.63
C PHE A 117 25.99 15.25 -19.86
N VAL A 118 27.13 14.74 -20.29
CA VAL A 118 27.83 15.19 -21.50
C VAL A 118 27.85 14.08 -22.56
N GLU A 119 28.24 14.41 -23.79
CA GLU A 119 28.31 13.43 -24.89
C GLU A 119 29.23 12.23 -24.55
N ALA A 120 30.28 12.45 -23.75
CA ALA A 120 31.14 11.37 -23.26
C ALA A 120 30.42 10.36 -22.33
N ASP A 121 29.26 10.72 -21.77
CA ASP A 121 28.44 9.82 -20.95
C ASP A 121 27.48 8.95 -21.78
N GLU A 122 27.32 9.19 -23.09
CA GLU A 122 26.29 8.54 -23.91
C GLU A 122 26.41 7.01 -23.89
N ALA A 123 27.61 6.48 -24.13
CA ALA A 123 27.87 5.04 -24.09
C ALA A 123 27.60 4.43 -22.71
N ARG A 124 27.87 5.19 -21.63
CA ARG A 124 27.59 4.76 -20.25
C ARG A 124 26.08 4.74 -19.98
N MET A 125 25.37 5.78 -20.44
CA MET A 125 23.92 5.88 -20.30
C MET A 125 23.23 4.76 -21.05
N GLU A 126 23.57 4.53 -22.32
CA GLU A 126 23.01 3.46 -23.15
C GLU A 126 23.17 2.08 -22.49
N ALA A 127 24.35 1.81 -21.93
CA ALA A 127 24.63 0.55 -21.23
C ALA A 127 23.75 0.31 -19.99
N VAL A 128 23.28 1.38 -19.33
CA VAL A 128 22.45 1.28 -18.11
C VAL A 128 20.97 1.56 -18.35
N MET A 129 20.57 2.05 -19.53
CA MET A 129 19.18 2.42 -19.81
C MET A 129 18.22 1.23 -19.72
N ALA A 130 18.53 0.11 -20.39
CA ALA A 130 17.65 -1.06 -20.37
C ALA A 130 17.41 -1.64 -18.96
N PRO A 131 18.46 -1.88 -18.13
CA PRO A 131 18.23 -2.32 -16.75
C PRO A 131 17.53 -1.26 -15.91
N ALA A 132 17.84 0.04 -16.09
CA ALA A 132 17.16 1.12 -15.36
C ALA A 132 15.67 1.21 -15.69
N MET A 133 15.29 1.09 -16.96
CA MET A 133 13.89 1.07 -17.39
C MET A 133 13.11 -0.10 -16.79
N THR A 134 13.74 -1.28 -16.74
CA THR A 134 13.17 -2.50 -16.16
C THR A 134 12.98 -2.36 -14.65
N ALA A 135 14.02 -1.88 -13.95
CA ALA A 135 13.96 -1.60 -12.52
C ALA A 135 12.88 -0.53 -12.21
N GLY A 136 12.78 0.50 -13.04
CA GLY A 136 11.76 1.54 -12.94
C GLY A 136 10.34 0.99 -13.09
N LEU A 137 10.10 0.06 -14.01
CA LEU A 137 8.79 -0.58 -14.16
C LEU A 137 8.43 -1.41 -12.92
N ILE A 138 9.37 -2.21 -12.42
CA ILE A 138 9.18 -3.00 -11.19
C ILE A 138 8.88 -2.06 -10.01
N GLN A 139 9.63 -0.97 -9.88
CA GLN A 139 9.40 0.05 -8.85
C GLN A 139 7.98 0.64 -8.94
N CYS A 140 7.50 0.97 -10.14
CA CYS A 140 6.14 1.49 -10.34
C CYS A 140 5.06 0.46 -9.94
N LEU A 141 5.27 -0.82 -10.25
CA LEU A 141 4.36 -1.90 -9.82
C LEU A 141 4.34 -2.07 -8.30
N LEU A 142 5.51 -1.99 -7.65
CA LEU A 142 5.61 -2.04 -6.19
C LEU A 142 4.91 -0.85 -5.54
N PHE A 143 5.09 0.37 -6.09
CA PHE A 143 4.37 1.54 -5.61
C PHE A 143 2.85 1.41 -5.79
N ALA A 144 2.38 0.91 -6.93
CA ALA A 144 0.96 0.68 -7.15
C ALA A 144 0.38 -0.32 -6.13
N GLY A 145 1.09 -1.42 -5.86
CA GLY A 145 0.68 -2.43 -4.88
C GLY A 145 0.67 -1.89 -3.44
N PHE A 146 1.71 -1.13 -3.07
CA PHE A 146 1.78 -0.47 -1.77
C PHE A 146 0.66 0.57 -1.60
N LEU A 147 0.46 1.43 -2.59
CA LEU A 147 -0.59 2.46 -2.56
C LEU A 147 -1.98 1.81 -2.47
N ALA A 148 -2.25 0.76 -3.23
CA ALA A 148 -3.51 0.02 -3.14
C ALA A 148 -3.74 -0.56 -1.74
N THR A 149 -2.71 -1.17 -1.14
CA THR A 149 -2.75 -1.69 0.22
C THR A 149 -3.00 -0.58 1.24
N ALA A 150 -2.28 0.54 1.11
CA ALA A 150 -2.39 1.69 2.01
C ALA A 150 -3.78 2.34 1.95
N LEU A 151 -4.33 2.55 0.74
CA LEU A 151 -5.68 3.09 0.53
C LEU A 151 -6.75 2.21 1.17
N LYS A 152 -6.60 0.88 1.07
CA LYS A 152 -7.50 -0.07 1.74
C LYS A 152 -7.35 -0.02 3.27
N ALA A 153 -6.12 0.08 3.78
CA ALA A 153 -5.86 0.14 5.22
C ALA A 153 -6.50 1.37 5.88
N VAL A 154 -6.50 2.51 5.18
CA VAL A 154 -7.15 3.76 5.65
C VAL A 154 -8.62 3.87 5.27
N LYS A 155 -9.20 2.81 4.66
CA LYS A 155 -10.60 2.78 4.19
C LYS A 155 -10.94 4.01 3.32
N ALA A 156 -10.09 4.31 2.34
CA ALA A 156 -10.31 5.43 1.43
C ALA A 156 -11.49 5.15 0.49
N GLU A 157 -12.69 5.57 0.90
CA GLU A 157 -13.93 5.39 0.13
C GLU A 157 -14.14 6.51 -0.90
N GLY A 158 -14.19 6.12 -2.17
CA GLY A 158 -14.44 7.02 -3.29
C GLY A 158 -13.21 7.79 -3.78
N LEU A 159 -13.33 8.33 -5.00
CA LEU A 159 -12.21 8.91 -5.75
C LEU A 159 -11.52 10.06 -5.01
N THR A 160 -12.29 10.98 -4.43
CA THR A 160 -11.75 12.13 -3.69
C THR A 160 -10.94 11.70 -2.47
N ALA A 161 -11.41 10.70 -1.73
CA ALA A 161 -10.67 10.17 -0.58
C ALA A 161 -9.39 9.47 -1.03
N SER A 162 -9.45 8.68 -2.10
CA SER A 162 -8.28 8.01 -2.67
C SER A 162 -7.19 9.00 -3.08
N ILE A 163 -7.53 10.09 -3.76
CA ILE A 163 -6.58 11.12 -4.18
C ILE A 163 -5.97 11.83 -2.98
N LYS A 164 -6.79 12.24 -1.99
CA LYS A 164 -6.29 12.92 -0.77
C LYS A 164 -5.26 12.06 -0.03
N TRP A 165 -5.56 10.77 0.16
CA TRP A 165 -4.64 9.85 0.81
C TRP A 165 -3.40 9.58 -0.04
N ALA A 166 -3.52 9.48 -1.36
CA ALA A 166 -2.36 9.35 -2.23
C ALA A 166 -1.42 10.54 -2.15
N VAL A 167 -1.94 11.77 -2.13
CA VAL A 167 -1.15 12.99 -1.92
C VAL A 167 -0.51 12.99 -0.54
N PHE A 168 -1.24 12.58 0.50
CA PHE A 168 -0.69 12.48 1.86
C PHE A 168 0.48 11.49 1.94
N PHE A 169 0.33 10.28 1.38
CA PHE A 169 1.39 9.27 1.37
C PHE A 169 2.58 9.70 0.50
N TRP A 170 2.33 10.33 -0.65
CA TRP A 170 3.37 10.92 -1.46
C TRP A 170 4.16 11.96 -0.65
N ALA A 171 3.48 12.90 0.01
CA ALA A 171 4.12 13.97 0.77
C ALA A 171 4.91 13.41 1.96
N GLY A 172 4.34 12.46 2.70
CA GLY A 172 4.93 11.91 3.92
C GLY A 172 6.07 10.91 3.69
N PHE A 173 6.07 10.20 2.56
CA PHE A 173 7.08 9.16 2.30
C PHE A 173 7.97 9.48 1.10
N VAL A 174 7.37 9.80 -0.04
CA VAL A 174 8.09 9.93 -1.30
C VAL A 174 8.82 11.27 -1.39
N LEU A 175 8.13 12.38 -1.12
CA LEU A 175 8.74 13.70 -1.12
C LEU A 175 9.84 13.80 -0.05
N LEU A 176 9.61 13.29 1.16
CA LEU A 176 10.63 13.32 2.22
C LEU A 176 11.85 12.45 1.88
N ALA A 177 11.64 11.26 1.28
CA ALA A 177 12.74 10.42 0.83
C ALA A 177 13.54 11.09 -0.30
N GLN A 178 12.89 11.78 -1.25
CA GLN A 178 13.58 12.52 -2.31
C GLN A 178 14.30 13.76 -1.78
N ALA A 179 13.70 14.48 -0.83
CA ALA A 179 14.31 15.64 -0.20
C ALA A 179 15.62 15.27 0.52
N TYR A 180 15.72 14.05 1.05
CA TYR A 180 16.97 13.52 1.59
C TYR A 180 18.11 13.54 0.56
N GLY A 181 17.82 13.19 -0.70
CA GLY A 181 18.78 13.27 -1.82
C GLY A 181 19.25 14.71 -2.10
N ALA A 182 18.32 15.67 -2.12
CA ALA A 182 18.67 17.09 -2.27
C ALA A 182 19.58 17.59 -1.14
N ILE A 183 19.33 17.17 0.10
CA ILE A 183 20.05 17.64 1.28
C ILE A 183 21.43 16.97 1.38
N TYR A 184 21.49 15.65 1.26
CA TYR A 184 22.68 14.87 1.62
C TYR A 184 23.44 14.31 0.42
N ALA A 185 22.77 14.07 -0.70
CA ALA A 185 23.43 13.70 -1.95
C ALA A 185 23.77 14.93 -2.82
N LEU A 186 23.55 16.14 -2.28
CA LEU A 186 23.84 17.44 -2.93
C LEU A 186 23.21 17.55 -4.33
N GLN A 187 22.04 16.94 -4.51
CA GLN A 187 21.31 17.04 -5.78
C GLN A 187 20.78 18.47 -5.97
N PRO A 188 20.70 18.96 -7.22
CA PRO A 188 20.10 20.26 -7.51
C PRO A 188 18.67 20.35 -6.96
N VAL A 189 18.30 21.46 -6.31
CA VAL A 189 16.93 21.64 -5.79
C VAL A 189 15.89 21.58 -6.91
N LEU A 190 16.23 22.03 -8.12
CA LEU A 190 15.34 21.93 -9.27
C LEU A 190 15.10 20.47 -9.70
N LEU A 191 16.07 19.57 -9.48
CA LEU A 191 15.89 18.14 -9.70
C LEU A 191 14.90 17.56 -8.68
N LEU A 192 14.97 17.97 -7.41
CA LEU A 192 13.95 17.60 -6.42
C LEU A 192 12.55 18.04 -6.87
N VAL A 193 12.39 19.27 -7.37
CA VAL A 193 11.09 19.76 -7.85
C VAL A 193 10.60 18.94 -9.05
N LEU A 194 11.50 18.65 -9.99
CA LEU A 194 11.19 17.85 -11.17
C LEU A 194 10.70 16.44 -10.76
N ASP A 195 11.47 15.75 -9.93
CA ASP A 195 11.19 14.36 -9.53
C ASP A 195 9.99 14.29 -8.57
N ALA A 196 9.85 15.25 -7.66
CA ALA A 196 8.70 15.39 -6.79
C ALA A 196 7.40 15.61 -7.58
N SER A 197 7.44 16.46 -8.61
CA SER A 197 6.25 16.72 -9.44
C SER A 197 5.87 15.51 -10.30
N HIS A 198 6.86 14.82 -10.89
CA HIS A 198 6.66 13.57 -11.62
C HIS A 198 5.97 12.52 -10.74
N THR A 199 6.54 12.26 -9.57
CA THR A 199 6.03 11.25 -8.63
C THR A 199 4.66 11.64 -8.09
N LEU A 200 4.38 12.92 -7.87
CA LEU A 200 3.05 13.40 -7.45
C LEU A 200 1.98 13.09 -8.51
N VAL A 201 2.24 13.45 -9.76
CA VAL A 201 1.33 13.16 -10.88
C VAL A 201 1.11 11.65 -11.00
N GLY A 202 2.19 10.87 -10.89
CA GLY A 202 2.13 9.41 -10.86
C GLY A 202 1.23 8.85 -9.75
N PHE A 203 1.37 9.34 -8.52
CA PHE A 203 0.56 8.93 -7.38
C PHE A 203 -0.93 9.26 -7.59
N ILE A 204 -1.23 10.43 -8.16
CA ILE A 204 -2.60 10.82 -8.49
C ILE A 204 -3.18 9.86 -9.54
N VAL A 205 -2.46 9.63 -10.65
CA VAL A 205 -2.90 8.72 -11.73
C VAL A 205 -3.13 7.30 -11.20
N MET A 206 -2.19 6.76 -10.41
CA MET A 206 -2.35 5.45 -9.78
C MET A 206 -3.58 5.42 -8.87
N SER A 207 -3.77 6.42 -8.02
CA SER A 207 -4.90 6.46 -7.09
C SER A 207 -6.26 6.47 -7.80
N VAL A 208 -6.36 7.17 -8.93
CA VAL A 208 -7.56 7.20 -9.77
C VAL A 208 -7.82 5.82 -10.38
N LEU A 209 -6.80 5.22 -11.00
CA LEU A 209 -6.94 3.91 -11.64
C LEU A 209 -7.28 2.82 -10.64
N LEU A 210 -6.62 2.81 -9.48
CA LEU A 210 -6.91 1.87 -8.41
C LEU A 210 -8.35 2.04 -7.89
N SER A 211 -8.79 3.28 -7.66
CA SER A 211 -10.14 3.57 -7.17
C SER A 211 -11.23 3.14 -8.18
N VAL A 212 -11.04 3.46 -9.46
CA VAL A 212 -11.99 3.11 -10.53
C VAL A 212 -12.00 1.60 -10.80
N MET A 213 -10.85 0.95 -10.89
CA MET A 213 -10.78 -0.47 -11.28
C MET A 213 -11.08 -1.42 -10.12
N ASP A 214 -10.79 -1.04 -8.87
CA ASP A 214 -11.17 -1.86 -7.73
C ASP A 214 -12.68 -1.77 -7.46
N SER A 215 -13.30 -0.60 -7.68
CA SER A 215 -14.76 -0.44 -7.60
C SER A 215 -15.51 -1.11 -8.76
N VAL A 216 -14.96 -1.09 -9.98
CA VAL A 216 -15.55 -1.82 -11.13
C VAL A 216 -15.46 -3.34 -10.94
N ALA A 217 -14.47 -3.84 -10.20
CA ALA A 217 -14.31 -5.26 -9.89
C ALA A 217 -15.28 -5.76 -8.79
N VAL A 218 -15.95 -4.85 -8.07
CA VAL A 218 -16.92 -5.17 -7.01
C VAL A 218 -18.26 -4.50 -7.37
N LYS A 219 -19.05 -5.18 -8.20
CA LYS A 219 -20.50 -5.01 -8.17
C LYS A 219 -21.09 -6.25 -7.52
N ASP A 220 -21.40 -6.12 -6.24
CA ASP A 220 -22.32 -7.01 -5.53
C ASP A 220 -23.58 -7.24 -6.39
#